data_AF-A0A5K1BPW7-F1
#
_entry.id   AF-A0A5K1BPW7-F1
#
_cell.length_a   1.000
_cell.length_b   1.000
_cell.length_c   1.000
_cell.angle_alpha   90.00
_cell.angle_beta   90.00
_cell.angle_gamma   90.00
#
_symmetry.space_group_name_H-M   'P 1'
#
loop_
_entity.id
_entity.type
_entity.pdbx_description
1 polymer ?
#
loop_
_entity_poly.entity_id
_entity_poly.type
_entity_poly.pdbx_seq_one_letter_code
_entity_poly.pdbx_strand_id
1 'polypeptide(L)' 'GNDQVKQYVHLLNSTLTATERTICCILENYQKEDGVEIPPPLRPFMGTSFLPFQSKPAAEVKEKKSKTK' A
#
# COMPACT_ATOMS: atom_id res chain seq x y z
N GLY A 1 18.28 -18.69 52.88
CA GLY A 1 18.38 -18.96 51.44
C GLY A 1 18.46 -17.64 50.74
N ASN A 2 19.59 -17.32 50.12
CA ASN A 2 19.84 -16.03 49.49
C ASN A 2 19.53 -16.15 47.99
N ASP A 3 18.25 -16.27 47.63
CA ASP A 3 17.83 -16.28 46.23
C ASP A 3 17.73 -14.83 45.73
N GLN A 4 18.81 -14.33 45.14
CA GLN A 4 18.76 -13.11 44.35
C GLN A 4 18.01 -13.38 43.05
N VAL A 5 16.77 -12.92 42.95
CA VAL A 5 15.96 -13.04 41.74
C VAL A 5 16.60 -12.21 40.63
N LYS A 6 17.10 -12.87 39.57
CA LYS A 6 17.62 -12.19 38.38
C LYS A 6 16.49 -11.43 37.70
N GLN A 7 16.66 -10.12 37.53
CA GLN A 7 15.75 -9.29 36.74
C GLN A 7 16.22 -9.22 35.29
N TYR A 8 15.29 -9.32 34.35
CA TYR A 8 15.54 -9.25 32.92
C TYR A 8 14.78 -8.09 32.31
N VAL A 9 15.32 -7.52 31.23
CA VAL A 9 14.68 -6.42 30.50
C VAL A 9 13.48 -6.91 29.70
N HIS A 10 12.47 -6.05 29.56
CA HIS A 10 11.40 -6.23 28.59
C HIS A 10 11.83 -5.64 27.25
N LEU A 11 11.61 -6.40 26.17
CA LEU A 11 11.89 -5.96 24.80
C LEU A 11 10.57 -5.75 24.07
N LEU A 12 10.46 -4.65 23.32
CA LEU A 12 9.34 -4.36 22.43
C LEU A 12 9.86 -4.19 21.00
N ASN A 13 9.11 -4.70 20.03
CA ASN A 13 9.34 -4.46 18.61
C ASN A 13 8.01 -4.25 17.88
N SER A 14 8.03 -3.47 16.81
CA SER A 14 6.89 -3.28 15.91
C SER A 14 7.37 -2.91 14.50
N THR A 15 6.63 -3.34 13.49
CA THR A 15 6.90 -2.97 12.09
C THR A 15 6.27 -1.63 11.80
N LEU A 16 7.07 -0.62 11.47
CA LEU A 16 6.58 0.69 11.05
C LEU A 16 5.86 0.61 9.70
N THR A 17 6.52 0.03 8.70
CA THR A 17 5.96 -0.17 7.36
C THR A 17 6.61 -1.37 6.68
N ALA A 18 5.82 -2.17 5.99
CA ALA A 18 6.29 -3.16 5.04
C ALA A 18 6.16 -2.56 3.64
N THR A 19 7.26 -2.02 3.10
CA THR A 19 7.25 -1.11 1.94
C THR A 19 6.42 -1.61 0.76
N GLU A 20 6.61 -2.87 0.34
CA GLU A 20 5.88 -3.45 -0.80
C GLU A 20 4.38 -3.50 -0.56
N ARG A 21 3.97 -3.93 0.65
CA ARG A 21 2.55 -4.00 1.04
C ARG A 21 1.94 -2.61 1.11
N THR A 22 2.67 -1.65 1.66
CA THR A 22 2.22 -0.25 1.71
C THR A 22 2.11 0.35 0.31
N ILE A 23 3.02 0.04 -0.62
CA ILE A 23 2.91 0.47 -2.01
C ILE A 23 1.65 -0.11 -2.65
N CYS A 24 1.36 -1.42 -2.50
CA CYS A 24 0.11 -2.01 -3.00
C CYS A 24 -1.12 -1.26 -2.48
N CYS A 25 -1.19 -0.99 -1.18
CA CYS A 25 -2.30 -0.22 -0.61
C CYS A 25 -2.39 1.20 -1.20
N ILE A 26 -1.26 1.88 -1.43
CA ILE A 26 -1.27 3.21 -2.06
C ILE A 26 -1.81 3.12 -3.49
N LEU A 27 -1.34 2.16 -4.29
CA LEU A 27 -1.78 1.99 -5.67
C LEU A 27 -3.30 1.76 -5.74
N GLU A 28 -3.84 0.90 -4.88
CA GLU A 28 -5.28 0.59 -4.85
C GLU A 28 -6.13 1.78 -4.38
N ASN A 29 -5.71 2.48 -3.32
CA ASN A 29 -6.53 3.53 -2.70
C ASN A 29 -6.41 4.89 -3.38
N TYR A 30 -5.35 5.14 -4.13
CA TYR A 30 -5.10 6.41 -4.81
C TYR A 30 -5.13 6.29 -6.35
N GLN A 31 -5.61 5.17 -6.89
CA GLN A 31 -5.84 5.01 -8.34
C GLN A 31 -6.82 6.06 -8.88
N LYS A 32 -6.49 6.61 -10.05
CA LYS A 32 -7.33 7.48 -10.89
C LYS A 32 -7.45 6.85 -12.29
N GLU A 33 -8.27 7.44 -13.16
CA GLU A 33 -8.50 6.93 -14.51
C GLU A 33 -7.21 6.86 -15.35
N ASP A 34 -6.29 7.77 -15.13
CA ASP A 34 -5.08 8.00 -15.93
C ASP A 34 -3.76 7.71 -15.17
N GLY A 35 -3.83 7.24 -13.93
CA GLY A 35 -2.64 6.97 -13.11
C GLY A 35 -2.93 6.81 -11.62
N VAL A 36 -1.96 7.17 -10.78
CA VAL A 36 -2.06 7.11 -9.32
C VAL A 36 -1.67 8.46 -8.72
N GLU A 37 -2.54 8.99 -7.86
CA GLU A 37 -2.25 10.20 -7.10
C GLU A 37 -1.28 9.90 -5.94
N ILE A 38 -0.23 10.70 -5.79
CA ILE A 38 0.71 10.51 -4.67
C ILE A 38 0.08 11.04 -3.38
N PRO A 39 0.05 10.26 -2.28
CA PRO A 39 -0.46 10.72 -0.99
C PRO A 39 0.22 12.02 -0.54
N PRO A 40 -0.51 13.02 -0.01
CA PRO A 40 0.06 14.32 0.36
C PRO A 40 1.33 14.25 1.22
N PRO A 41 1.44 13.36 2.24
CA PRO A 41 2.65 13.24 3.05
C PRO A 41 3.90 12.79 2.28
N LEU A 42 3.73 12.10 1.15
CA LEU A 42 4.84 11.56 0.35
C LEU A 42 5.34 12.54 -0.73
N ARG A 43 4.52 13.54 -1.11
CA ARG A 43 4.85 14.49 -2.19
C ARG A 43 6.19 15.24 -2.02
N PRO A 44 6.58 15.69 -0.81
CA PRO A 44 7.87 16.36 -0.60
C PRO A 44 9.09 15.52 -0.99
N PHE A 45 8.94 14.18 -1.08
CA PHE A 45 10.02 13.25 -1.38
C PHE A 45 10.02 12.77 -2.85
N MET A 46 8.99 13.11 -3.64
CA MET A 46 8.73 12.48 -4.94
C MET A 46 8.94 13.39 -6.15
N GLY A 47 9.07 14.71 -5.99
CA GLY A 47 9.23 15.68 -7.10
C GLY A 47 8.03 15.81 -8.05
N THR A 48 6.99 15.00 -7.86
CA THR A 48 5.72 15.00 -8.58
C THR A 48 4.58 14.70 -7.60
N SER A 49 3.34 15.05 -7.98
CA SER A 49 2.12 14.68 -7.25
C SER A 49 1.32 13.57 -7.92
N PHE A 50 1.72 13.11 -9.12
CA PHE A 50 0.97 12.16 -9.91
C PHE A 50 1.89 11.20 -10.69
N LEU A 51 1.51 9.92 -10.73
CA LEU A 51 2.19 8.87 -11.46
C LEU A 51 1.30 8.40 -12.62
N PRO A 52 1.55 8.85 -13.86
CA PRO A 52 0.71 8.49 -15.00
C PRO A 52 0.91 7.02 -15.42
N PHE A 53 -0.16 6.38 -15.89
CA PHE A 53 -0.04 5.09 -16.56
C PHE A 53 0.69 5.23 -17.90
N GLN A 54 1.69 4.39 -18.15
CA GLN A 54 2.45 4.42 -19.41
C GLN A 54 1.65 3.84 -20.60
N SER A 55 0.61 3.07 -20.32
CA SER A 55 -0.32 2.51 -21.31
C SER A 55 -1.75 2.60 -20.78
N LYS A 56 -2.72 2.68 -21.69
CA LYS A 56 -4.13 2.59 -21.28
C LYS A 56 -4.37 1.21 -20.67
N PRO A 57 -5.00 1.11 -19.49
CA PRO A 57 -5.44 -0.17 -18.98
C PRO A 57 -6.32 -0.84 -20.03
N ALA A 58 -6.16 -2.16 -20.20
CA ALA A 58 -7.05 -2.92 -21.07
C ALA A 58 -8.49 -2.63 -20.62
N ALA A 59 -9.34 -2.21 -21.56
CA ALA A 59 -10.72 -1.88 -21.27
C ALA A 59 -11.36 -3.02 -20.46
N GLU A 60 -12.06 -2.66 -19.39
CA GLU A 60 -12.72 -3.59 -18.48
C GLU A 60 -13.45 -4.67 -19.29
N VAL A 61 -13.16 -5.94 -19.01
CA VAL A 61 -13.90 -7.07 -19.59
C VAL A 61 -15.33 -6.97 -19.07
N LYS A 62 -16.22 -6.31 -19.84
CA LYS A 62 -17.66 -6.36 -19.60
C LYS A 62 -18.10 -7.82 -19.76
N GLU A 63 -18.37 -8.49 -18.64
CA GLU A 63 -19.07 -9.78 -18.63
C GLU A 63 -20.34 -9.67 -19.49
N LYS A 64 -20.32 -10.30 -20.67
CA LYS A 64 -21.55 -10.54 -21.44
C LYS A 64 -22.36 -11.58 -20.66
N LYS A 65 -23.27 -11.16 -19.79
CA LYS A 65 -24.35 -12.03 -19.32
C LYS A 65 -25.17 -12.47 -20.53
N SER A 66 -24.90 -13.68 -21.02
CA SER A 66 -25.74 -14.39 -21.97
C SER A 66 -27.11 -14.63 -21.31
N LYS A 67 -28.13 -13.87 -21.72
CA LYS A 67 -29.52 -14.25 -21.49
C LYS A 67 -29.79 -15.50 -22.33
N THR A 68 -29.80 -16.66 -21.68
CA THR A 68 -30.44 -17.87 -22.22
C THR A 68 -31.94 -17.63 -22.29
N LYS A 69 -32.51 -17.92 -23.47
CA LYS A 69 -33.95 -17.95 -23.74
C LYS A 69 -34.65 -19.00 -22.89
#